data_AF-A0A9W6KG25-F1
#
_entry.id   AF-A0A9W6KG25-F1
#
_cell.length_a   1.000
_cell.length_b   1.000
_cell.length_c   1.000
_cell.angle_alpha   90.00
_cell.angle_beta   90.00
_cell.angle_gamma   90.00
#
_symmetry.space_group_name_H-M   'P 1'
#
loop_
_entity.id
_entity.type
_entity.pdbx_description
1 polymer ?
#
loop_
_entity_poly.entity_id
_entity_poly.type
_entity_poly.pdbx_seq_one_letter_code
_entity_poly.pdbx_strand_id
1 'polypeptide(L)'
;MSNHRSVVINGDLGSGKSTVSVELATRLGLRRISVGDMYREMAQRRGMTALQLNLHAELDDAIDSAVDNLQTEIAQSGEQLIVDSRLAWFFFHEAFKVHLITEPTEAARRVLGRPHSDVENYASLDEAKRNLHSRSESERMRFLTRYGADKYKLRNYDLVADSTRATPDEVVSAVQAAFEGHLGAEILRERPPLLLLDPMRVYPTRRIDYADETLAQELAGAAPADLEPLTIGHCGQDYYVIDGHRRLSAAVQNGAHLVCGLLLAESDEQVTNRLTANDYFRAHVTPDVVEAWEGAHKMALPVPVSA
;
A
#
# COMPACT_ATOMS: atom_id res chain seq x y z
N MET A 1 14.27 -20.50 11.27
CA MET A 1 15.50 -19.83 10.79
C MET A 1 15.17 -18.36 10.67
N SER A 2 15.72 -17.47 11.51
CA SER A 2 15.48 -16.04 11.36
C SER A 2 16.15 -15.59 10.08
N ASN A 3 15.33 -15.26 9.09
CA ASN A 3 15.81 -14.66 7.86
C ASN A 3 16.35 -13.27 8.21
N HIS A 4 17.67 -13.09 8.14
CA HIS A 4 18.34 -11.80 8.30
C HIS A 4 18.07 -10.93 7.07
N ARG A 5 16.82 -10.53 6.89
CA ARG A 5 16.38 -9.73 5.75
C ARG A 5 16.03 -8.33 6.23
N SER A 6 16.50 -7.33 5.48
CA SER A 6 16.05 -5.96 5.64
C SER A 6 14.55 -5.85 5.35
N VAL A 7 13.88 -4.86 5.95
CA VAL A 7 12.50 -4.50 5.61
C VAL A 7 12.54 -3.22 4.82
N VAL A 8 12.02 -3.26 3.60
CA VAL A 8 11.93 -2.08 2.74
C VAL A 8 10.50 -1.61 2.72
N ILE A 9 10.28 -0.35 3.07
CA ILE A 9 8.97 0.26 3.16
C ILE A 9 8.83 1.27 2.02
N ASN A 10 8.03 0.89 1.03
CA ASN A 10 7.46 1.76 0.03
C ASN A 10 6.08 2.25 0.50
N GLY A 11 5.57 3.31 -0.10
CA GLY A 11 4.21 3.76 0.19
C GLY A 11 3.81 4.98 -0.61
N ASP A 12 2.50 5.08 -0.83
CA ASP A 12 1.87 6.20 -1.50
C ASP A 12 2.11 7.50 -0.73
N LEU A 13 1.97 8.64 -1.42
CA LEU A 13 2.02 9.93 -0.76
C LEU A 13 0.89 10.02 0.27
N GLY A 14 1.23 10.42 1.50
CA GLY A 14 0.26 10.48 2.61
C GLY A 14 -0.06 9.15 3.29
N SER A 15 0.52 8.02 2.87
CA SER A 15 0.28 6.68 3.46
C SER A 15 0.90 6.45 4.85
N GLY A 16 1.67 7.40 5.40
CA GLY A 16 2.31 7.24 6.70
C GLY A 16 3.62 6.43 6.70
N LYS A 17 4.19 6.13 5.52
CA LYS A 17 5.49 5.43 5.35
C LYS A 17 6.58 5.83 6.35
N SER A 18 6.84 7.13 6.51
CA SER A 18 7.92 7.58 7.40
C SER A 18 7.61 7.28 8.86
N THR A 19 6.36 7.44 9.30
CA THR A 19 5.92 7.05 10.66
C THR A 19 6.11 5.55 10.89
N VAL A 20 5.57 4.71 9.99
CA VAL A 20 5.68 3.24 10.10
C VAL A 20 7.16 2.81 10.10
N SER A 21 8.00 3.40 9.25
CA SER A 21 9.42 3.04 9.19
C SER A 21 10.20 3.40 10.46
N VAL A 22 9.86 4.51 11.13
CA VAL A 22 10.49 4.91 12.39
C VAL A 22 10.05 3.97 13.50
N GLU A 23 8.74 3.75 13.65
CA GLU A 23 8.20 2.91 14.71
C GLU A 23 8.62 1.44 14.55
N LEU A 24 8.61 0.91 13.33
CA LEU A 24 9.04 -0.46 13.06
C LEU A 24 10.54 -0.66 13.37
N ALA A 25 11.39 0.32 13.03
CA ALA A 25 12.80 0.30 13.38
C ALA A 25 13.01 0.26 14.91
N THR A 26 12.23 1.04 15.66
CA THR A 26 12.25 1.00 17.13
C THR A 26 11.83 -0.36 17.67
N ARG A 27 10.73 -0.95 17.17
CA ARG A 27 10.23 -2.25 17.65
C ARG A 27 11.16 -3.41 17.36
N LEU A 28 11.76 -3.42 16.16
CA LEU A 28 12.68 -4.48 15.74
C LEU A 28 14.13 -4.25 16.20
N GLY A 29 14.43 -3.10 16.79
CA GLY A 29 15.79 -2.74 17.18
C GLY A 29 16.77 -2.62 16.00
N LEU A 30 16.25 -2.29 14.81
CA LEU A 30 17.02 -2.21 13.57
C LEU A 30 17.32 -0.76 13.20
N ARG A 31 18.46 -0.53 12.54
CA ARG A 31 18.81 0.80 12.04
C ARG A 31 17.90 1.17 10.87
N ARG A 32 17.36 2.40 10.92
CA ARG A 32 16.59 2.99 9.81
C ARG A 32 17.49 3.79 8.87
N ILE A 33 17.32 3.57 7.57
CA ILE A 33 17.86 4.42 6.50
C ILE A 33 16.69 5.00 5.71
N SER A 34 16.78 6.27 5.34
CA SER A 34 15.78 6.96 4.53
C SER A 34 16.44 7.59 3.33
N VAL A 35 16.15 7.06 2.16
CA VAL A 35 16.73 7.56 0.90
C VAL A 35 16.25 9.00 0.66
N GLY A 36 15.03 9.32 1.07
CA GLY A 36 14.51 10.70 1.00
C GLY A 36 15.27 11.68 1.91
N ASP A 37 15.70 11.25 3.10
CA ASP A 37 16.53 12.08 3.99
C ASP A 37 17.93 12.28 3.38
N MET A 38 18.50 11.25 2.77
CA MET A 38 19.80 11.34 2.09
C MET A 38 19.77 12.32 0.92
N TYR A 39 18.72 12.29 0.08
CA TYR A 39 18.52 13.31 -0.97
C TYR A 39 18.40 14.73 -0.39
N ARG A 40 17.66 14.91 0.71
CA ARG A 40 17.53 16.22 1.37
C ARG A 40 18.87 16.74 1.88
N GLU A 41 19.67 15.87 2.50
CA GLU A 41 21.00 16.23 2.99
C GLU A 41 21.94 16.58 1.84
N MET A 42 21.92 15.81 0.75
CA MET A 42 22.67 16.12 -0.47
C MET A 42 22.26 17.48 -1.07
N ALA A 43 20.96 17.80 -1.07
CA ALA A 43 20.45 19.09 -1.55
C ALA A 43 20.97 20.24 -0.70
N GLN A 44 20.90 20.11 0.63
CA GLN A 44 21.40 21.12 1.57
C GLN A 44 22.90 21.36 1.40
N ARG A 45 23.71 20.30 1.27
CA ARG A 45 25.16 20.41 1.02
C ARG A 45 25.48 21.15 -0.28
N ARG A 46 24.56 21.16 -1.25
CA ARG A 46 24.67 21.87 -2.54
C ARG A 46 23.97 23.23 -2.56
N GLY A 47 23.41 23.69 -1.43
CA GLY A 47 22.65 24.94 -1.35
C GLY A 47 21.34 24.93 -2.14
N MET A 48 20.75 23.75 -2.39
CA MET A 48 19.52 23.54 -3.14
C MET A 48 18.38 23.04 -2.23
N THR A 49 17.13 23.27 -2.63
CA THR A 49 15.97 22.60 -2.00
C THR A 49 15.84 21.16 -2.51
N ALA A 50 15.10 20.31 -1.80
CA ALA A 50 14.83 18.93 -2.24
C ALA A 50 14.08 18.88 -3.58
N LEU A 51 13.18 19.84 -3.83
CA LEU A 51 12.47 19.97 -5.11
C LEU A 51 13.44 20.37 -6.22
N GLN A 52 14.31 21.36 -5.96
CA GLN A 52 15.34 21.78 -6.92
C GLN A 52 16.31 20.65 -7.23
N LEU A 53 16.73 19.86 -6.23
CA LEU A 53 17.59 18.70 -6.46
C LEU A 53 16.86 17.60 -7.24
N ASN A 54 15.57 17.35 -7.01
CA ASN A 54 14.79 16.40 -7.82
C ASN A 54 14.69 16.86 -9.29
N LEU A 55 14.36 18.13 -9.52
CA LEU A 55 14.34 18.71 -10.88
C LEU A 55 15.73 18.70 -11.52
N HIS A 56 16.78 18.88 -10.73
CA HIS A 56 18.16 18.81 -11.20
C HIS A 56 18.59 17.38 -11.50
N ALA A 57 18.16 16.40 -10.72
CA ALA A 57 18.40 14.98 -10.97
C ALA A 57 17.63 14.48 -12.22
N GLU A 58 16.45 15.04 -12.51
CA GLU A 58 15.75 14.83 -13.79
C GLU A 58 16.53 15.34 -15.00
N LEU A 59 17.49 16.25 -14.80
CA LEU A 59 18.34 16.84 -15.84
C LEU A 59 19.81 16.35 -15.79
N ASP A 60 20.22 15.68 -14.71
CA ASP A 60 21.59 15.24 -14.44
C ASP A 60 21.58 13.78 -13.91
N ASP A 61 21.74 12.85 -14.85
CA ASP A 61 21.80 11.40 -14.62
C ASP A 61 22.85 10.99 -13.57
N ALA A 62 23.87 11.82 -13.30
CA ALA A 62 24.93 11.48 -12.37
C ALA A 62 24.46 11.44 -10.91
N ILE A 63 23.51 12.30 -10.53
CA ILE A 63 22.99 12.35 -9.15
C ILE A 63 22.14 11.12 -8.85
N ASP A 64 21.23 10.78 -9.76
CA ASP A 64 20.40 9.58 -9.61
C ASP A 64 21.24 8.31 -9.65
N SER A 65 22.21 8.21 -10.57
CA SER A 65 23.12 7.05 -10.63
C SER A 65 23.93 6.88 -9.34
N ALA A 66 24.35 7.98 -8.71
CA ALA A 66 25.06 7.92 -7.43
C ALA A 66 24.18 7.39 -6.30
N VAL A 67 22.90 7.77 -6.25
CA VAL A 67 21.96 7.26 -5.23
C VAL A 67 21.55 5.82 -5.50
N ASP A 68 21.39 5.43 -6.76
CA ASP A 68 21.13 4.04 -7.16
C ASP A 68 22.30 3.12 -6.76
N ASN A 69 23.54 3.56 -7.02
CA ASN A 69 24.75 2.85 -6.59
C ASN A 69 24.81 2.72 -5.07
N LEU A 70 24.53 3.79 -4.34
CA LEU A 70 24.53 3.78 -2.88
C LEU A 70 23.45 2.84 -2.30
N GLN A 71 22.25 2.82 -2.87
CA GLN A 71 21.21 1.86 -2.47
C GLN A 71 21.66 0.42 -2.73
N THR A 72 22.34 0.17 -3.85
CA THR A 72 22.88 -1.15 -4.21
C THR A 72 23.98 -1.59 -3.24
N GLU A 73 24.92 -0.70 -2.92
CA GLU A 73 25.98 -0.95 -1.94
C GLU A 73 25.42 -1.26 -0.54
N ILE A 74 24.42 -0.49 -0.10
CA ILE A 74 23.74 -0.73 1.19
C ILE A 74 23.04 -2.09 1.16
N ALA A 75 22.33 -2.43 0.08
CA ALA A 75 21.67 -3.72 -0.07
C ALA A 75 22.66 -4.90 -0.02
N GLN A 76 23.87 -4.71 -0.56
CA GLN A 76 24.94 -5.72 -0.59
C GLN A 76 25.79 -5.78 0.68
N SER A 77 25.63 -4.82 1.61
CA SER A 77 26.42 -4.75 2.85
C SER A 77 26.17 -5.92 3.80
N GLY A 78 25.04 -6.63 3.64
CA GLY A 78 24.60 -7.70 4.54
C GLY A 78 24.04 -7.19 5.88
N GLU A 79 23.97 -5.87 6.09
CA GLU A 79 23.33 -5.28 7.26
C GLU A 79 21.81 -5.42 7.18
N GLN A 80 21.19 -5.87 8.27
CA GLN A 80 19.74 -5.91 8.40
C GLN A 80 19.20 -4.51 8.79
N LEU A 81 18.35 -3.96 7.94
CA LEU A 81 17.93 -2.55 7.99
C LEU A 81 16.43 -2.38 7.84
N ILE A 82 15.92 -1.24 8.32
CA ILE A 82 14.64 -0.68 7.86
C ILE A 82 14.94 0.41 6.82
N VAL A 83 14.44 0.24 5.61
CA VAL A 83 14.71 1.17 4.49
C VAL A 83 13.45 1.88 4.07
N ASP A 84 13.38 3.19 4.30
CA ASP A 84 12.32 4.09 3.83
C ASP A 84 12.72 4.65 2.45
N SER A 85 12.07 4.15 1.39
CA SER A 85 12.32 4.59 0.00
C SER A 85 11.16 4.23 -0.93
N ARG A 86 10.94 5.07 -1.95
CA ARG A 86 9.92 4.82 -2.97
C ARG A 86 10.34 3.79 -4.02
N LEU A 87 11.63 3.44 -4.08
CA LEU A 87 12.19 2.52 -5.09
C LEU A 87 13.13 1.45 -4.51
N ALA A 88 13.49 1.48 -3.21
CA ALA A 88 14.44 0.50 -2.66
C ALA A 88 13.98 -0.97 -2.85
N TRP A 89 12.68 -1.24 -2.99
CA TRP A 89 12.16 -2.59 -3.26
C TRP A 89 12.70 -3.19 -4.57
N PHE A 90 13.14 -2.33 -5.51
CA PHE A 90 13.77 -2.70 -6.76
C PHE A 90 15.24 -3.11 -6.57
N PHE A 91 15.99 -2.43 -5.70
CA PHE A 91 17.42 -2.68 -5.45
C PHE A 91 17.67 -3.75 -4.37
N PHE A 92 16.79 -3.86 -3.38
CA PHE A 92 16.90 -4.81 -2.28
C PHE A 92 16.13 -6.10 -2.60
N HIS A 93 16.74 -6.95 -3.44
CA HIS A 93 16.08 -8.15 -3.95
C HIS A 93 15.67 -9.15 -2.86
N GLU A 94 16.48 -9.29 -1.81
CA GLU A 94 16.26 -10.26 -0.71
C GLU A 94 15.52 -9.66 0.50
N ALA A 95 15.11 -8.39 0.44
CA ALA A 95 14.38 -7.75 1.53
C ALA A 95 12.92 -8.22 1.61
N PHE A 96 12.31 -8.05 2.77
CA PHE A 96 10.86 -8.07 2.93
C PHE A 96 10.29 -6.72 2.49
N LYS A 97 9.49 -6.73 1.42
CA LYS A 97 9.04 -5.53 0.70
C LYS A 97 7.60 -5.20 1.09
N VAL A 98 7.44 -4.07 1.76
CA VAL A 98 6.15 -3.55 2.24
C VAL A 98 5.73 -2.36 1.37
N HIS A 99 4.48 -2.33 0.93
CA HIS A 99 3.89 -1.19 0.26
C HIS A 99 2.70 -0.67 1.07
N LEU A 100 2.81 0.57 1.56
CA LEU A 100 1.71 1.23 2.24
C LEU A 100 0.82 1.98 1.26
N ILE A 101 -0.46 1.69 1.30
CA ILE A 101 -1.49 2.39 0.51
C ILE A 101 -2.39 3.21 1.43
N THR A 102 -3.12 4.15 0.85
CA THR A 102 -4.16 4.91 1.55
C THR A 102 -5.17 5.44 0.53
N GLU A 103 -6.39 5.68 0.97
CA GLU A 103 -7.38 6.37 0.14
C GLU A 103 -6.90 7.80 -0.20
N PRO A 104 -7.07 8.28 -1.45
CA PRO A 104 -6.55 9.58 -1.89
C PRO A 104 -7.05 10.80 -1.10
N THR A 105 -8.29 10.81 -0.64
CA THR A 105 -8.87 11.86 0.21
C THR A 105 -8.21 11.87 1.58
N GLU A 106 -7.99 10.71 2.20
CA GLU A 106 -7.24 10.61 3.46
C GLU A 106 -5.77 11.01 3.30
N ALA A 107 -5.13 10.63 2.19
CA ALA A 107 -3.79 11.11 1.87
C ALA A 107 -3.73 12.64 1.82
N ALA A 108 -4.66 13.25 1.09
CA ALA A 108 -4.74 14.70 0.97
C ALA A 108 -5.03 15.38 2.31
N ARG A 109 -5.93 14.81 3.13
CA ARG A 109 -6.22 15.31 4.49
C ARG A 109 -4.97 15.26 5.38
N ARG A 110 -4.22 14.16 5.35
CA ARG A 110 -2.98 13.99 6.13
C ARG A 110 -1.90 14.98 5.71
N VAL A 111 -1.74 15.21 4.42
CA VAL A 111 -0.73 16.15 3.92
C VAL A 111 -1.11 17.59 4.24
N LEU A 112 -2.39 17.97 4.11
CA LEU A 112 -2.90 19.28 4.54
C LEU A 112 -2.74 19.53 6.05
N GLY A 113 -2.86 18.49 6.87
CA GLY A 113 -2.68 18.59 8.32
C GLY A 113 -1.22 18.76 8.77
N ARG A 114 -0.24 18.65 7.87
CA ARG A 114 1.18 18.82 8.21
C ARG A 114 1.54 20.30 8.35
N PRO A 115 2.56 20.64 9.15
CA PRO A 115 3.13 21.98 9.14
C PRO A 115 3.47 22.40 7.72
N HIS A 116 3.13 23.63 7.35
CA HIS A 116 3.38 24.15 6.01
C HIS A 116 4.87 24.04 5.68
N SER A 117 5.17 23.58 4.48
CA SER A 117 6.52 23.62 3.92
C SER A 117 6.50 24.43 2.63
N ASP A 118 7.65 24.96 2.23
CA ASP A 118 7.80 25.69 0.95
C ASP A 118 7.48 24.82 -0.29
N VAL A 119 7.28 23.50 -0.10
CA VAL A 119 7.08 22.50 -1.16
C VAL A 119 5.66 21.93 -1.18
N GLU A 120 4.97 21.90 -0.04
CA GLU A 120 3.61 21.34 0.12
C GLU A 120 2.73 22.39 0.81
N ASN A 121 2.15 23.29 0.00
CA ASN A 121 1.13 24.25 0.42
C ASN A 121 -0.07 24.10 -0.52
N TYR A 122 -1.18 23.59 0.02
CA TYR A 122 -2.39 23.34 -0.75
C TYR A 122 -3.53 24.17 -0.17
N ALA A 123 -4.28 24.87 -1.01
CA ALA A 123 -5.36 25.74 -0.57
C ALA A 123 -6.66 24.96 -0.27
N SER A 124 -6.78 23.72 -0.76
CA SER A 124 -7.97 22.89 -0.59
C SER A 124 -7.67 21.38 -0.64
N LEU A 125 -8.62 20.59 -0.15
CA LEU A 125 -8.58 19.12 -0.23
C LEU A 125 -8.51 18.64 -1.68
N ASP A 126 -9.30 19.21 -2.59
CA ASP A 126 -9.32 18.81 -3.99
C ASP A 126 -8.02 19.17 -4.73
N GLU A 127 -7.43 20.31 -4.39
CA GLU A 127 -6.10 20.67 -4.89
C GLU A 127 -5.03 19.71 -4.40
N ALA A 128 -5.03 19.39 -3.10
CA ALA A 128 -4.11 18.42 -2.52
C ALA A 128 -4.26 17.05 -3.20
N LYS A 129 -5.49 16.54 -3.35
CA LYS A 129 -5.76 15.27 -4.06
C LYS A 129 -5.18 15.27 -5.48
N ARG A 130 -5.49 16.31 -6.28
CA ARG A 130 -5.01 16.41 -7.67
C ARG A 130 -3.49 16.50 -7.77
N ASN A 131 -2.87 17.31 -6.92
CA ASN A 131 -1.41 17.50 -6.95
C ASN A 131 -0.67 16.24 -6.47
N LEU A 132 -1.17 15.55 -5.44
CA LEU A 132 -0.62 14.28 -5.00
C LEU A 132 -0.73 13.21 -6.09
N HIS A 133 -1.88 13.12 -6.77
CA HIS A 133 -2.05 12.21 -7.89
C HIS A 133 -1.08 12.51 -9.04
N SER A 134 -1.01 13.77 -9.50
CA SER A 134 -0.08 14.20 -10.56
C SER A 134 1.39 13.88 -10.21
N ARG A 135 1.79 14.14 -8.97
CA ARG A 135 3.13 13.79 -8.48
C ARG A 135 3.37 12.28 -8.46
N SER A 136 2.36 11.49 -8.11
CA SER A 136 2.46 10.03 -8.11
C SER A 136 2.64 9.48 -9.53
N GLU A 137 1.87 9.99 -10.50
CA GLU A 137 1.97 9.60 -11.91
C GLU A 137 3.30 10.02 -12.53
N SER A 138 3.76 11.25 -12.27
CA SER A 138 5.08 11.71 -12.74
C SER A 138 6.21 10.79 -12.25
N GLU A 139 6.16 10.41 -10.97
CA GLU A 139 7.12 9.45 -10.41
C GLU A 139 7.02 8.07 -11.07
N ARG A 140 5.81 7.55 -11.27
CA ARG A 140 5.60 6.26 -11.93
C ARG A 140 6.19 6.28 -13.34
N MET A 141 5.93 7.34 -14.10
CA MET A 141 6.45 7.48 -15.46
C MET A 141 7.97 7.52 -15.49
N ARG A 142 8.60 8.20 -14.53
CA ARG A 142 10.05 8.18 -14.36
C ARG A 142 10.58 6.78 -14.07
N PHE A 143 9.95 6.02 -13.16
CA PHE A 143 10.38 4.66 -12.84
C PHE A 143 10.19 3.68 -14.00
N LEU A 144 9.10 3.81 -14.75
CA LEU A 144 8.87 3.04 -15.98
C LEU A 144 9.93 3.35 -17.04
N THR A 145 10.19 4.63 -17.30
CA THR A 145 11.14 5.07 -18.34
C THR A 145 12.56 4.62 -18.01
N ARG A 146 12.96 4.73 -16.74
CA ARG A 146 14.35 4.50 -16.32
C ARG A 146 14.64 3.04 -15.96
N TYR A 147 13.70 2.35 -15.32
CA TYR A 147 13.91 1.01 -14.76
C TYR A 147 12.98 -0.05 -15.35
N GLY A 148 11.99 0.33 -16.16
CA GLY A 148 10.90 -0.58 -16.54
C GLY A 148 10.07 -1.05 -15.35
N ALA A 149 10.13 -0.33 -14.23
CA ALA A 149 9.56 -0.74 -12.95
C ALA A 149 8.26 0.02 -12.69
N ASP A 150 7.14 -0.70 -12.66
CA ASP A 150 5.84 -0.11 -12.31
C ASP A 150 5.57 -0.22 -10.81
N LYS A 151 5.57 0.92 -10.11
CA LYS A 151 5.32 0.96 -8.66
C LYS A 151 3.88 0.56 -8.27
N TYR A 152 2.93 0.54 -9.20
CA TYR A 152 1.55 0.11 -8.94
C TYR A 152 1.33 -1.39 -9.10
N LYS A 153 2.33 -2.13 -9.62
CA LYS A 153 2.23 -3.58 -9.72
C LYS A 153 2.42 -4.19 -8.34
N LEU A 154 1.36 -4.77 -7.79
CA LEU A 154 1.35 -5.28 -6.41
C LEU A 154 2.29 -6.47 -6.23
N ARG A 155 2.53 -7.25 -7.29
CA ARG A 155 3.46 -8.40 -7.30
C ARG A 155 4.93 -8.02 -7.09
N ASN A 156 5.26 -6.73 -7.05
CA ASN A 156 6.60 -6.28 -6.68
C ASN A 156 6.86 -6.36 -5.16
N TYR A 157 5.81 -6.55 -4.36
CA TYR A 157 5.84 -6.48 -2.90
C TYR A 157 5.49 -7.83 -2.27
N ASP A 158 5.95 -8.03 -1.04
CA ASP A 158 5.56 -9.16 -0.21
C ASP A 158 4.30 -8.85 0.60
N LEU A 159 4.14 -7.58 1.02
CA LEU A 159 3.03 -7.11 1.83
C LEU A 159 2.51 -5.78 1.30
N VAL A 160 1.19 -5.67 1.15
CA VAL A 160 0.50 -4.40 0.90
C VAL A 160 -0.37 -4.10 2.10
N ALA A 161 -0.18 -2.96 2.75
CA ALA A 161 -0.92 -2.58 3.95
C ALA A 161 -1.65 -1.25 3.77
N ASP A 162 -2.94 -1.27 4.03
CA ASP A 162 -3.83 -0.13 3.91
C ASP A 162 -3.85 0.66 5.21
N SER A 163 -3.35 1.88 5.13
CA SER A 163 -3.28 2.78 6.27
C SER A 163 -4.50 3.68 6.39
N THR A 164 -5.55 3.54 5.58
CA THR A 164 -6.64 4.54 5.48
C THR A 164 -7.28 4.86 6.83
N ARG A 165 -7.90 3.86 7.47
CA ARG A 165 -8.47 4.00 8.83
C ARG A 165 -7.60 3.40 9.94
N ALA A 166 -6.71 2.48 9.59
CA ALA A 166 -5.80 1.86 10.54
C ALA A 166 -4.85 2.91 11.15
N THR A 167 -4.67 2.82 12.47
CA THR A 167 -3.68 3.63 13.20
C THR A 167 -2.26 3.19 12.86
N PRO A 168 -1.25 4.07 13.06
CA PRO A 168 0.15 3.68 12.88
C PRO A 168 0.54 2.43 13.67
N ASP A 169 0.06 2.32 14.91
CA ASP A 169 0.31 1.17 15.79
C ASP A 169 -0.26 -0.14 15.21
N GLU A 170 -1.49 -0.13 14.70
CA GLU A 170 -2.11 -1.29 14.05
C GLU A 170 -1.32 -1.71 12.80
N VAL A 171 -0.94 -0.75 11.95
CA VAL A 171 -0.16 -1.04 10.73
C VAL A 171 1.21 -1.60 11.08
N VAL A 172 1.95 -0.97 12.01
CA VAL A 172 3.29 -1.42 12.43
C VAL A 172 3.22 -2.81 13.07
N SER A 173 2.22 -3.06 13.92
CA SER A 173 2.00 -4.37 14.55
C SER A 173 1.73 -5.46 13.50
N ALA A 174 0.90 -5.17 12.50
CA ALA A 174 0.58 -6.14 11.45
C ALA A 174 1.77 -6.40 10.51
N VAL A 175 2.53 -5.35 10.15
CA VAL A 175 3.77 -5.48 9.37
C VAL A 175 4.80 -6.31 10.12
N GLN A 176 4.98 -6.05 11.43
CA GLN A 176 5.87 -6.83 12.28
C GLN A 176 5.43 -8.30 12.36
N ALA A 177 4.14 -8.56 12.61
CA ALA A 177 3.62 -9.92 12.68
C ALA A 177 3.81 -10.67 11.36
N ALA A 178 3.61 -10.02 10.22
CA ALA A 178 3.86 -10.61 8.90
C ALA A 178 5.35 -10.92 8.69
N PHE A 179 6.23 -9.96 9.03
CA PHE A 179 7.68 -10.13 8.93
C PHE A 179 8.21 -11.27 9.80
N GLU A 180 7.68 -11.43 11.01
CA GLU A 180 8.03 -12.50 11.94
C GLU A 180 7.38 -13.86 11.59
N GLY A 181 6.46 -13.89 10.63
CA GLY A 181 5.76 -15.10 10.21
C GLY A 181 4.57 -15.48 11.10
N HIS A 182 4.10 -14.57 11.94
CA HIS A 182 2.90 -14.73 12.76
C HIS A 182 1.61 -14.34 12.02
N LEU A 183 1.70 -13.73 10.83
CA LEU A 183 0.57 -13.32 10.01
C LEU A 183 0.79 -13.68 8.53
N GLY A 184 -0.15 -14.41 7.93
CA GLY A 184 -0.17 -14.71 6.49
C GLY A 184 1.07 -15.45 5.96
N ALA A 185 1.76 -16.23 6.80
CA ALA A 185 3.01 -16.89 6.45
C ALA A 185 2.91 -17.82 5.23
N GLU A 186 1.77 -18.49 5.05
CA GLU A 186 1.51 -19.34 3.88
C GLU A 186 1.41 -18.50 2.59
N ILE A 187 0.66 -17.39 2.62
CA ILE A 187 0.55 -16.46 1.49
C ILE A 187 1.91 -15.89 1.13
N LEU A 188 2.67 -15.40 2.11
CA LEU A 188 3.99 -14.83 1.90
C LEU A 188 4.99 -15.82 1.30
N ARG A 189 4.86 -17.11 1.64
CA ARG A 189 5.73 -18.17 1.12
C ARG A 189 5.34 -18.60 -0.29
N GLU A 190 4.05 -18.65 -0.58
CA GLU A 190 3.55 -19.33 -1.78
C GLU A 190 3.08 -18.37 -2.87
N ARG A 191 2.43 -17.27 -2.49
CA ARG A 191 1.73 -16.36 -3.41
C ARG A 191 1.68 -14.91 -2.90
N PRO A 192 2.83 -14.24 -2.69
CA PRO A 192 2.83 -12.83 -2.34
C PRO A 192 2.14 -11.95 -3.41
N PRO A 193 1.63 -10.76 -3.03
CA PRO A 193 1.66 -10.20 -1.68
C PRO A 193 0.55 -10.73 -0.76
N LEU A 194 0.82 -10.71 0.55
CA LEU A 194 -0.22 -10.62 1.57
C LEU A 194 -0.86 -9.23 1.49
N LEU A 195 -2.18 -9.16 1.44
CA LEU A 195 -2.91 -7.90 1.49
C LEU A 195 -3.49 -7.71 2.90
N LEU A 196 -3.29 -6.53 3.47
CA LEU A 196 -3.96 -6.06 4.69
C LEU A 196 -4.76 -4.83 4.31
N LEU A 197 -6.04 -5.02 4.00
CA LEU A 197 -6.87 -3.97 3.40
C LEU A 197 -7.83 -3.37 4.40
N ASP A 198 -8.16 -2.09 4.22
CA ASP A 198 -9.29 -1.49 4.91
C ASP A 198 -10.57 -2.12 4.32
N PRO A 199 -11.40 -2.83 5.11
CA PRO A 199 -12.61 -3.46 4.58
C PRO A 199 -13.59 -2.44 3.98
N MET A 200 -13.53 -1.16 4.39
CA MET A 200 -14.35 -0.08 3.83
C MET A 200 -13.86 0.42 2.46
N ARG A 201 -12.78 -0.16 1.93
CA ARG A 201 -12.22 0.14 0.61
C ARG A 201 -12.28 -1.04 -0.36
N VAL A 202 -12.86 -2.16 0.06
CA VAL A 202 -12.98 -3.36 -0.77
C VAL A 202 -14.35 -3.38 -1.42
N TYR A 203 -14.38 -3.32 -2.75
CA TYR A 203 -15.63 -3.39 -3.51
C TYR A 203 -16.23 -4.79 -3.50
N PRO A 204 -17.54 -4.91 -3.24
CA PRO A 204 -18.26 -6.17 -3.37
C PRO A 204 -18.52 -6.50 -4.84
N THR A 205 -18.52 -7.79 -5.17
CA THR A 205 -18.81 -8.31 -6.53
C THR A 205 -20.12 -9.08 -6.63
N ARG A 206 -20.90 -9.10 -5.54
CA ARG A 206 -22.24 -9.66 -5.48
C ARG A 206 -23.06 -8.87 -4.48
N ARG A 207 -24.39 -8.85 -4.66
CA ARG A 207 -25.31 -8.25 -3.70
C ARG A 207 -25.17 -8.91 -2.33
N ILE A 208 -25.34 -8.12 -1.27
CA ILE A 208 -25.36 -8.61 0.11
C ILE A 208 -26.59 -9.50 0.34
N ASP A 209 -26.42 -10.59 1.09
CA ASP A 209 -27.48 -11.50 1.54
C ASP A 209 -27.71 -11.34 3.05
N TYR A 210 -28.94 -11.50 3.53
CA TYR A 210 -29.29 -11.54 4.96
C TYR A 210 -28.51 -12.59 5.75
N ALA A 211 -28.10 -13.70 5.12
CA ALA A 211 -27.23 -14.71 5.75
C ALA A 211 -25.81 -14.20 6.07
N ASP A 212 -25.43 -13.04 5.52
CA ASP A 212 -24.12 -12.41 5.76
C ASP A 212 -24.11 -11.65 7.10
N GLU A 213 -25.27 -11.24 7.64
CA GLU A 213 -25.38 -10.54 8.94
C GLU A 213 -25.18 -11.47 10.15
N THR A 214 -25.53 -12.76 10.02
CA THR A 214 -25.44 -13.71 11.14
C THR A 214 -23.99 -14.10 11.45
N LEU A 215 -23.13 -14.12 10.43
CA LEU A 215 -21.71 -14.48 10.58
C LEU A 215 -20.92 -13.43 11.38
N ALA A 216 -21.33 -12.16 11.34
CA ALA A 216 -20.61 -11.11 12.06
C ALA A 216 -20.58 -11.34 13.58
N GLN A 217 -21.67 -11.89 14.13
CA GLN A 217 -21.75 -12.27 15.54
C GLN A 217 -20.84 -13.47 15.85
N GLU A 218 -20.75 -14.44 14.93
CA GLU A 218 -19.90 -15.62 15.08
C GLU A 218 -18.41 -15.27 15.02
N LEU A 219 -18.04 -14.29 14.20
CA LEU A 219 -16.67 -13.81 14.01
C LEU A 219 -16.32 -12.62 14.92
N ALA A 220 -17.22 -12.22 15.81
CA ALA A 220 -16.99 -11.12 16.74
C ALA A 220 -15.81 -11.44 17.66
N GLY A 221 -14.76 -10.62 17.60
CA GLY A 221 -13.55 -10.78 18.41
C GLY A 221 -12.50 -11.76 17.85
N ALA A 222 -12.72 -12.35 16.68
CA ALA A 222 -11.67 -13.11 15.99
C ALA A 222 -10.54 -12.16 15.54
N ALA A 223 -9.28 -12.54 15.76
CA ALA A 223 -8.17 -11.76 15.27
C ALA A 223 -8.06 -11.92 13.73
N PRO A 224 -7.57 -10.91 12.99
CA PRO A 224 -7.38 -11.01 11.55
C PRO A 224 -6.51 -12.21 11.11
N ALA A 225 -5.62 -12.69 11.98
CA ALA A 225 -4.77 -13.85 11.72
C ALA A 225 -5.53 -15.20 11.78
N ASP A 226 -6.65 -15.25 12.50
CA ASP A 226 -7.44 -16.47 12.73
C ASP A 226 -8.51 -16.68 11.66
N LEU A 227 -8.72 -15.67 10.82
CA LEU A 227 -9.72 -15.69 9.75
C LEU A 227 -9.07 -16.14 8.44
N GLU A 228 -9.79 -17.01 7.71
CA GLU A 228 -9.41 -17.32 6.33
C GLU A 228 -9.37 -16.02 5.50
N PRO A 229 -8.30 -15.78 4.73
CA PRO A 229 -8.14 -14.56 3.96
C PRO A 229 -9.25 -14.39 2.93
N LEU A 230 -9.56 -13.14 2.60
CA LEU A 230 -10.39 -12.82 1.44
C LEU A 230 -9.63 -13.16 0.15
N THR A 231 -10.33 -13.61 -0.87
CA THR A 231 -9.75 -13.68 -2.22
C THR A 231 -10.02 -12.35 -2.90
N ILE A 232 -8.95 -11.63 -3.27
CA ILE A 232 -9.02 -10.25 -3.74
C ILE A 232 -8.55 -10.16 -5.20
N GLY A 233 -9.29 -9.39 -6.00
CA GLY A 233 -8.80 -8.86 -7.27
C GLY A 233 -8.41 -7.39 -7.15
N HIS A 234 -7.53 -6.94 -8.05
CA HIS A 234 -7.06 -5.56 -8.10
C HIS A 234 -7.20 -4.97 -9.51
N CYS A 235 -7.85 -3.81 -9.62
CA CYS A 235 -8.11 -3.09 -10.86
C CYS A 235 -7.78 -1.60 -10.67
N GLY A 236 -6.72 -1.10 -11.31
CA GLY A 236 -6.29 0.29 -11.15
C GLY A 236 -5.83 0.60 -9.72
N GLN A 237 -6.66 1.33 -8.95
CA GLN A 237 -6.44 1.60 -7.53
C GLN A 237 -7.46 0.89 -6.63
N ASP A 238 -8.38 0.14 -7.24
CA ASP A 238 -9.54 -0.45 -6.61
C ASP A 238 -9.28 -1.91 -6.26
N TYR A 239 -9.65 -2.30 -5.05
CA TYR A 239 -9.60 -3.67 -4.56
C TYR A 239 -11.01 -4.22 -4.49
N TYR A 240 -11.22 -5.45 -4.90
CA TYR A 240 -12.55 -6.06 -4.87
C TYR A 240 -12.50 -7.49 -4.39
N VAL A 241 -13.54 -7.90 -3.65
CA VAL A 241 -13.64 -9.26 -3.13
C VAL A 241 -14.19 -10.19 -4.21
N ILE A 242 -13.48 -11.28 -4.49
CA ILE A 242 -13.90 -12.36 -5.39
C ILE A 242 -14.54 -13.47 -4.59
N ASP A 243 -13.96 -13.79 -3.43
CA ASP A 243 -14.49 -14.73 -2.45
C ASP A 243 -14.24 -14.26 -1.02
N GLY A 244 -15.15 -14.61 -0.11
CA GLY A 244 -15.10 -14.19 1.28
C GLY A 244 -16.03 -13.02 1.62
N HIS A 245 -17.05 -12.72 0.80
CA HIS A 245 -17.99 -11.63 1.05
C HIS A 245 -18.60 -11.65 2.46
N ARG A 246 -18.94 -12.83 2.99
CA ARG A 246 -19.47 -12.94 4.37
C ARG A 246 -18.47 -12.44 5.41
N ARG A 247 -17.18 -12.78 5.23
CA ARG A 247 -16.08 -12.32 6.10
C ARG A 247 -15.84 -10.82 5.94
N LEU A 248 -15.93 -10.29 4.72
CA LEU A 248 -15.86 -8.85 4.47
C LEU A 248 -17.00 -8.11 5.18
N SER A 249 -18.24 -8.57 5.01
CA SER A 249 -19.43 -8.04 5.68
C SER A 249 -19.24 -8.05 7.20
N ALA A 250 -18.82 -9.18 7.76
CA ALA A 250 -18.52 -9.31 9.19
C ALA A 250 -17.44 -8.33 9.67
N ALA A 251 -16.36 -8.16 8.91
CA ALA A 251 -15.30 -7.23 9.25
C ALA A 251 -15.78 -5.76 9.26
N VAL A 252 -16.63 -5.39 8.29
CA VAL A 252 -17.26 -4.06 8.26
C VAL A 252 -18.16 -3.86 9.48
N GLN A 253 -19.03 -4.83 9.79
CA GLN A 253 -19.96 -4.74 10.92
C GLN A 253 -19.24 -4.66 12.28
N ASN A 254 -18.13 -5.39 12.42
CA ASN A 254 -17.30 -5.37 13.62
C ASN A 254 -16.36 -4.15 13.70
N GLY A 255 -16.40 -3.25 12.71
CA GLY A 255 -15.59 -2.03 12.71
C GLY A 255 -14.09 -2.29 12.50
N ALA A 256 -13.71 -3.43 11.92
CA ALA A 256 -12.32 -3.76 11.68
C ALA A 256 -11.65 -2.72 10.77
N HIS A 257 -10.38 -2.40 11.03
CA HIS A 257 -9.58 -1.50 10.21
C HIS A 257 -8.72 -2.23 9.17
N LEU A 258 -8.46 -3.52 9.38
CA LEU A 258 -7.65 -4.36 8.50
C LEU A 258 -8.27 -5.74 8.34
N VAL A 259 -8.29 -6.24 7.11
CA VAL A 259 -8.64 -7.63 6.77
C VAL A 259 -7.55 -8.26 5.92
N CYS A 260 -7.25 -9.53 6.18
CA CYS A 260 -6.28 -10.30 5.40
C CYS A 260 -6.88 -10.68 4.04
N GLY A 261 -6.08 -10.53 2.99
CA GLY A 261 -6.45 -10.90 1.64
C GLY A 261 -5.30 -11.60 0.90
N LEU A 262 -5.68 -12.53 0.03
CA LEU A 262 -4.85 -13.15 -0.99
C LEU A 262 -5.13 -12.46 -2.32
N LEU A 263 -4.11 -11.90 -2.96
CA LEU A 263 -4.25 -11.35 -4.30
C LEU A 263 -4.35 -12.47 -5.34
N LEU A 264 -5.55 -12.70 -5.88
CA LEU A 264 -5.79 -13.69 -6.93
C LEU A 264 -5.25 -13.22 -8.28
N ALA A 265 -5.61 -12.00 -8.67
CA ALA A 265 -5.27 -11.43 -9.96
C ALA A 265 -5.19 -9.90 -9.90
N GLU A 266 -4.23 -9.31 -10.60
CA GLU A 266 -4.17 -7.87 -10.85
C GLU A 266 -4.17 -7.52 -12.35
N SER A 267 -4.79 -6.40 -12.71
CA SER A 267 -4.79 -5.86 -14.08
C SER A 267 -5.29 -6.87 -15.13
N ASP A 268 -4.40 -7.35 -16.00
CA ASP A 268 -4.73 -8.26 -17.10
C ASP A 268 -4.56 -9.75 -16.72
N GLU A 269 -4.21 -10.05 -15.46
CA GLU A 269 -4.17 -11.41 -14.95
C GLU A 269 -5.58 -12.04 -14.95
N GLN A 270 -5.66 -13.35 -15.20
CA GLN A 270 -6.95 -14.05 -15.30
C GLN A 270 -7.55 -14.34 -13.93
N VAL A 271 -8.82 -13.96 -13.73
CA VAL A 271 -9.63 -14.39 -12.58
C VAL A 271 -10.37 -15.69 -12.90
N THR A 272 -10.89 -15.79 -14.12
CA THR A 272 -11.49 -17.00 -14.69
C THR A 272 -10.92 -17.23 -16.08
N ASN A 273 -11.18 -18.39 -16.67
CA ASN A 273 -10.74 -18.71 -18.05
C ASN A 273 -11.23 -17.71 -19.13
N ARG A 274 -12.11 -16.76 -18.80
CA ARG A 274 -12.69 -15.79 -19.74
C ARG A 274 -12.52 -14.32 -19.36
N LEU A 275 -12.19 -14.02 -18.10
CA LEU A 275 -12.18 -12.64 -17.58
C LEU A 275 -10.85 -12.34 -16.93
N THR A 276 -10.24 -11.23 -17.34
CA THR A 276 -9.12 -10.59 -16.62
C THR A 276 -9.61 -9.97 -15.31
N ALA A 277 -8.71 -9.54 -14.43
CA ALA A 277 -9.09 -8.81 -13.23
C ALA A 277 -9.83 -7.50 -13.57
N ASN A 278 -9.43 -6.80 -14.63
CA ASN A 278 -10.11 -5.61 -15.12
C ASN A 278 -11.53 -5.94 -15.66
N ASP A 279 -11.67 -7.02 -16.41
CA ASP A 279 -12.98 -7.42 -16.96
C ASP A 279 -13.93 -7.90 -15.87
N TYR A 280 -13.41 -8.67 -14.89
CA TYR A 280 -14.19 -9.17 -13.77
C TYR A 280 -14.71 -8.02 -12.91
N PHE A 281 -13.86 -7.03 -12.62
CA PHE A 281 -14.25 -5.82 -11.89
C PHE A 281 -15.42 -5.11 -12.57
N ARG A 282 -15.26 -4.76 -13.85
CA ARG A 282 -16.31 -4.07 -14.64
C ARG A 282 -17.61 -4.87 -14.74
N ALA A 283 -17.53 -6.18 -14.81
CA ALA A 283 -18.71 -7.03 -14.92
C ALA A 283 -19.49 -7.20 -13.61
N HIS A 284 -18.83 -7.10 -12.45
CA HIS A 284 -19.42 -7.52 -11.16
C HIS A 284 -19.50 -6.41 -10.11
N VAL A 285 -18.64 -5.38 -10.18
CA VAL A 285 -18.72 -4.21 -9.31
C VAL A 285 -19.66 -3.19 -9.97
N THR A 286 -20.95 -3.48 -9.88
CA THR A 286 -22.00 -2.64 -10.47
C THR A 286 -22.57 -1.65 -9.44
N PRO A 287 -23.16 -0.51 -9.87
CA PRO A 287 -23.80 0.43 -8.95
C PRO A 287 -24.82 -0.24 -8.02
N ASP A 288 -25.64 -1.13 -8.57
CA ASP A 288 -26.65 -1.89 -7.83
C ASP A 288 -26.05 -2.76 -6.70
N VAL A 289 -24.90 -3.38 -6.95
CA VAL A 289 -24.18 -4.18 -5.96
C VAL A 289 -23.57 -3.28 -4.88
N VAL A 290 -22.94 -2.17 -5.28
CA VAL A 290 -22.33 -1.21 -4.35
C VAL A 290 -23.38 -0.57 -3.44
N GLU A 291 -24.47 -0.04 -4.02
CA GLU A 291 -25.56 0.60 -3.28
C GLU A 291 -26.22 -0.34 -2.26
N ALA A 292 -26.37 -1.63 -2.59
CA ALA A 292 -26.90 -2.63 -1.66
C ALA A 292 -26.01 -2.79 -0.42
N TRP A 293 -24.70 -2.80 -0.60
CA TRP A 293 -23.74 -2.89 0.52
C TRP A 293 -23.63 -1.58 1.30
N GLU A 294 -23.62 -0.43 0.62
CA GLU A 294 -23.66 0.88 1.27
C GLU A 294 -24.89 1.03 2.17
N GLY A 295 -26.07 0.61 1.68
CA GLY A 295 -27.31 0.61 2.44
C GLY A 295 -27.26 -0.31 3.67
N ALA A 296 -26.71 -1.51 3.54
CA ALA A 296 -26.65 -2.48 4.63
C ALA A 296 -25.63 -2.10 5.71
N HIS A 297 -24.48 -1.55 5.32
CA HIS A 297 -23.37 -1.28 6.23
C HIS A 297 -23.21 0.18 6.63
N LYS A 298 -24.02 1.09 6.07
CA LYS A 298 -23.84 2.55 6.21
C LYS A 298 -22.42 2.98 5.86
N MET A 299 -21.86 2.33 4.83
CA MET A 299 -20.55 2.63 4.28
C MET A 299 -20.68 3.52 3.05
N ALA A 300 -19.59 4.18 2.68
CA ALA A 300 -19.48 4.88 1.41
C ALA A 300 -18.25 4.35 0.69
N LEU A 301 -18.47 3.68 -0.44
CA LEU A 301 -17.40 3.31 -1.35
C LEU A 301 -17.23 4.46 -2.35
N PRO A 302 -16.00 4.89 -2.66
CA PRO A 302 -15.78 5.84 -3.74
C PRO A 302 -16.45 5.33 -5.03
N VAL A 303 -16.84 6.23 -5.92
CA VAL A 303 -17.28 5.80 -7.25
C VAL A 303 -16.07 5.13 -7.93
N PRO A 304 -16.18 3.88 -8.44
CA PRO A 304 -15.10 3.24 -9.16
C PRO A 304 -14.59 4.14 -10.27
N VAL A 305 -13.30 4.45 -10.29
CA VAL A 305 -12.70 5.31 -11.32
C VAL A 305 -12.53 4.54 -12.64
N SER A 306 -12.86 3.25 -12.65
CA SER A 306 -12.61 2.29 -13.73
C SER A 306 -13.87 1.63 -14.32
N ALA A 307 -15.00 2.36 -14.36
CA ALA A 307 -16.17 2.00 -15.18
C ALA A 307 -15.95 2.40 -16.66
#